data_AF-A0A0P0V3V2-F1
#
_entry.id   AF-A0A0P0V3V2-F1
#
_cell.length_a   1.000
_cell.length_b   1.000
_cell.length_c   1.000
_cell.angle_alpha   90.00
_cell.angle_beta   90.00
_cell.angle_gamma   90.00
#
_symmetry.space_group_name_H-M   'P 1'
#
loop_
_entity.id
_entity.type
_entity.pdbx_description
1 polymer ?
#
loop_
_entity_poly.entity_id
_entity_poly.type
_entity_poly.pdbx_seq_one_letter_code
_entity_poly.pdbx_strand_id
1 'polypeptide(L)'
;IARAPIRVGEDQPPPSWDPVPSPRGTRSIYSLCFNTSMDMRARDLTRKRREEDDDDMMLFIFPALHLLSSSGARNKEEKEPKKQKKSVGVEGLMERYLDMRTKQAEDEAAQLAREREAHLAKEKENNDFSIKKCISILNSMVVVTKQEKANAYTVFKNAENREIFVSTCQEDAESALIWLRSEMA
;
A
#
# COMPACT_ATOMS: atom_id res chain seq x y z
N ILE A 1 -3.82 -54.70 -36.37
CA ILE A 1 -5.02 -54.33 -35.59
C ILE A 1 -4.54 -53.93 -34.20
N ALA A 2 -4.35 -52.62 -33.95
CA ALA A 2 -4.09 -52.08 -32.62
C ALA A 2 -5.17 -51.03 -32.35
N ARG A 3 -6.08 -51.37 -31.43
CA ARG A 3 -7.27 -50.59 -31.11
C ARG A 3 -6.88 -49.52 -30.09
N ALA A 4 -6.96 -48.24 -30.46
CA ALA A 4 -6.69 -47.13 -29.55
C ALA A 4 -7.75 -47.08 -28.42
N PRO A 5 -7.38 -46.76 -27.17
CA PRO A 5 -8.34 -46.62 -26.09
C PRO A 5 -9.16 -45.33 -26.19
N ILE A 6 -10.39 -45.44 -25.71
CA ILE A 6 -11.51 -44.49 -25.74
C ILE A 6 -11.17 -43.23 -24.90
N ARG A 7 -11.42 -42.03 -25.45
CA ARG A 7 -11.40 -40.77 -24.69
C ARG A 7 -12.55 -40.77 -23.68
N VAL A 8 -12.21 -40.76 -22.39
CA VAL A 8 -13.13 -40.51 -21.28
C VAL A 8 -13.34 -39.00 -21.16
N GLY A 9 -14.58 -38.59 -20.90
CA GLY A 9 -15.13 -37.25 -21.05
C GLY A 9 -14.42 -36.13 -20.28
N GLU A 10 -14.51 -34.95 -20.89
CA GLU A 10 -13.79 -33.70 -20.61
C GLU A 10 -14.29 -32.90 -19.38
N ASP A 11 -15.01 -33.53 -18.43
CA ASP A 11 -15.64 -32.82 -17.29
C ASP A 11 -15.16 -33.26 -15.90
N GLN A 12 -14.08 -34.04 -15.80
CA GLN A 12 -13.55 -34.47 -14.49
C GLN A 12 -12.23 -33.75 -14.16
N PRO A 13 -12.17 -32.91 -13.10
CA PRO A 13 -10.92 -32.29 -12.68
C PRO A 13 -9.92 -33.37 -12.26
N PRO A 14 -8.61 -33.14 -12.48
CA PRO A 14 -7.58 -34.14 -12.24
C PRO A 14 -7.59 -34.61 -10.76
N PRO A 15 -7.25 -35.88 -10.48
CA PRO A 15 -7.34 -36.51 -9.15
C PRO A 15 -6.45 -35.91 -8.04
N SER A 16 -5.85 -34.74 -8.26
CA SER A 16 -4.93 -34.07 -7.33
C SER A 16 -5.55 -32.88 -6.60
N TRP A 17 -6.86 -32.66 -6.76
CA TRP A 17 -7.62 -31.64 -6.04
C TRP A 17 -8.37 -32.27 -4.86
N ASP A 18 -7.65 -33.01 -4.03
CA ASP A 18 -8.20 -33.41 -2.73
C ASP A 18 -8.44 -32.13 -1.91
N PRO A 19 -9.67 -31.89 -1.42
CA PRO A 19 -9.94 -30.73 -0.59
C PRO A 19 -9.09 -30.82 0.68
N VAL A 20 -8.19 -29.84 0.85
CA VAL A 20 -7.33 -29.71 2.03
C VAL A 20 -8.22 -29.84 3.29
N PRO A 21 -7.96 -30.80 4.19
CA PRO A 21 -8.77 -30.98 5.37
C PRO A 21 -8.71 -29.72 6.23
N SER A 22 -9.85 -29.06 6.45
CA SER A 22 -9.95 -27.91 7.36
C SER A 22 -9.36 -28.29 8.73
N PRO A 23 -8.34 -27.58 9.23
CA PRO A 23 -7.82 -27.83 10.57
C PRO A 23 -8.88 -27.38 11.57
N ARG A 24 -9.63 -28.34 12.12
CA ARG A 24 -10.45 -28.13 13.31
C ARG A 24 -9.50 -27.80 14.47
N GLY A 25 -9.31 -26.51 14.76
CA GLY A 25 -8.60 -26.09 15.98
C GLY A 25 -7.72 -24.84 15.88
N THR A 26 -7.46 -24.29 14.69
CA THR A 26 -6.67 -23.06 14.56
C THR A 26 -7.57 -21.88 14.23
N ARG A 27 -7.58 -20.89 15.12
CA ARG A 27 -8.24 -19.59 14.91
C ARG A 27 -7.88 -19.10 13.50
N SER A 28 -8.90 -19.00 12.67
CA SER A 28 -8.81 -18.67 11.25
C SER A 28 -8.00 -17.39 11.05
N ILE A 29 -6.77 -17.55 10.58
CA ILE A 29 -5.96 -16.47 9.97
C ILE A 29 -6.69 -15.82 8.79
N TYR A 30 -7.68 -16.51 8.21
CA TYR A 30 -8.59 -15.98 7.20
C TYR A 30 -9.74 -15.11 7.78
N SER A 31 -9.96 -15.13 9.10
CA SER A 31 -10.97 -14.30 9.79
C SER A 31 -10.42 -12.93 10.21
N LEU A 32 -9.11 -12.81 10.47
CA LEU A 32 -8.49 -11.53 10.84
C LEU A 32 -8.44 -10.52 9.67
N CYS A 33 -8.57 -10.97 8.42
CA CYS A 33 -8.61 -10.09 7.25
C CYS A 33 -10.00 -9.50 6.96
N PHE A 34 -11.02 -9.85 7.74
CA PHE A 34 -12.40 -9.39 7.57
C PHE A 34 -12.84 -8.28 8.54
N ASN A 35 -11.93 -7.78 9.39
CA ASN A 35 -12.21 -6.59 10.19
C ASN A 35 -12.46 -5.41 9.25
N THR A 36 -13.67 -4.88 9.34
CA THR A 36 -14.28 -3.83 8.52
C THR A 36 -13.59 -2.48 8.75
N SER A 37 -12.32 -2.38 8.41
CA SER A 37 -11.55 -1.15 8.26
C SER A 37 -10.25 -1.33 7.45
N MET A 38 -10.08 -2.43 6.69
CA MET A 38 -9.21 -2.37 5.51
C MET A 38 -9.83 -1.33 4.58
N ASP A 39 -9.22 -0.14 4.57
CA ASP A 39 -9.61 1.03 3.79
C ASP A 39 -9.97 0.58 2.35
N MET A 40 -11.13 0.99 1.84
CA MET A 40 -11.55 0.70 0.47
C MET A 40 -10.43 1.06 -0.51
N ARG A 41 -9.66 2.12 -0.20
CA ARG A 41 -8.47 2.53 -0.95
C ARG A 41 -7.39 1.47 -0.98
N ALA A 42 -7.09 0.82 0.15
CA ALA A 42 -6.11 -0.26 0.20
C ALA A 42 -6.56 -1.45 -0.65
N ARG A 43 -7.86 -1.82 -0.60
CA ARG A 43 -8.41 -2.90 -1.42
C ARG A 43 -8.40 -2.55 -2.92
N ASP A 44 -8.78 -1.33 -3.28
CA ASP A 44 -8.77 -0.85 -4.67
C ASP A 44 -7.35 -0.75 -5.23
N LEU A 45 -6.36 -0.31 -4.42
CA LEU A 45 -4.96 -0.32 -4.80
C LEU A 45 -4.45 -1.73 -5.07
N THR A 46 -4.80 -2.72 -4.23
CA THR A 46 -4.42 -4.11 -4.46
C THR A 46 -5.07 -4.69 -5.72
N ARG A 47 -6.30 -4.30 -6.07
CA ARG A 47 -6.92 -4.69 -7.34
C ARG A 47 -6.20 -4.06 -8.53
N LYS A 48 -6.00 -2.74 -8.49
CA LYS A 48 -5.35 -1.98 -9.57
C LYS A 48 -3.92 -2.45 -9.84
N ARG A 49 -3.18 -2.79 -8.77
CA ARG A 49 -1.86 -3.44 -8.86
C ARG A 49 -1.87 -4.71 -9.71
N ARG A 50 -2.87 -5.59 -9.55
CA ARG A 50 -2.93 -6.84 -10.32
C ARG A 50 -3.19 -6.60 -11.81
N GLU A 51 -4.06 -5.66 -12.15
CA GLU A 51 -4.40 -5.36 -13.54
C GLU A 51 -3.18 -4.76 -14.29
N GLU A 52 -2.47 -3.82 -13.67
CA GLU A 52 -1.24 -3.23 -14.24
C GLU A 52 -0.08 -4.25 -14.31
N ASP A 53 0.10 -5.09 -13.27
CA ASP A 53 1.10 -6.15 -13.25
C ASP A 53 0.85 -7.22 -14.33
N ASP A 54 -0.42 -7.57 -14.58
CA ASP A 54 -0.81 -8.53 -15.60
C ASP A 54 -0.54 -7.94 -17.01
N ASP A 55 -0.94 -6.69 -17.27
CA ASP A 55 -0.68 -6.00 -18.54
C ASP A 55 0.82 -5.91 -18.86
N ASP A 56 1.65 -5.51 -17.87
CA ASP A 56 3.09 -5.44 -18.02
C ASP A 56 3.72 -6.83 -18.21
N MET A 57 3.23 -7.86 -17.52
CA MET A 57 3.69 -9.23 -17.72
C MET A 57 3.39 -9.71 -19.15
N MET A 58 2.23 -9.36 -19.71
CA MET A 58 1.88 -9.68 -21.10
C MET A 58 2.85 -9.05 -22.11
N LEU A 59 3.43 -7.88 -21.83
CA LEU A 59 4.43 -7.23 -22.68
C LEU A 59 5.71 -8.06 -22.84
N PHE A 60 6.01 -8.97 -21.91
CA PHE A 60 7.18 -9.87 -21.99
C PHE A 60 6.80 -11.29 -22.42
N ILE A 61 5.64 -11.80 -21.98
CA ILE A 61 5.17 -13.14 -22.36
C ILE A 61 4.87 -13.23 -23.85
N PHE A 62 4.16 -12.26 -24.45
CA PHE A 62 3.79 -12.34 -25.86
C PHE A 62 5.01 -12.36 -26.80
N PRO A 63 6.02 -11.46 -26.64
CA PRO A 63 7.25 -11.54 -27.44
C PRO A 63 8.06 -12.82 -27.20
N ALA A 64 8.14 -13.31 -25.96
CA ALA A 64 8.85 -14.55 -25.64
C ALA A 64 8.18 -15.78 -26.30
N LEU A 65 6.84 -15.87 -26.25
CA LEU A 65 6.07 -16.90 -26.94
C LEU A 65 6.24 -16.81 -28.46
N HIS A 66 6.24 -15.61 -29.03
CA HIS A 66 6.45 -15.40 -30.46
C HIS A 66 7.84 -15.85 -30.92
N LEU A 67 8.88 -15.57 -30.12
CA LEU A 67 10.26 -16.00 -30.39
C LEU A 67 10.40 -17.52 -30.29
N LEU A 68 9.86 -18.13 -29.23
CA LEU A 68 9.91 -19.58 -29.02
C LEU A 68 9.18 -20.34 -30.13
N SER A 69 8.03 -19.83 -30.58
CA SER A 69 7.26 -20.39 -31.70
C SER A 69 8.02 -20.28 -33.04
N SER A 70 8.80 -19.22 -33.21
CA SER A 70 9.53 -18.97 -34.46
C SER A 70 10.79 -19.83 -34.61
N SER A 71 11.39 -20.29 -33.51
CA SER A 71 12.57 -21.17 -33.55
C SER A 71 12.29 -22.62 -33.97
N GLY A 72 11.01 -23.04 -34.07
CA GLY A 72 10.63 -24.41 -34.41
C GLY A 72 10.29 -24.69 -35.88
N ALA A 73 10.35 -23.70 -36.78
CA ALA A 73 9.72 -23.78 -38.10
C ALA A 73 10.64 -23.51 -39.32
N ARG A 74 11.93 -23.87 -39.27
CA ARG A 74 12.83 -23.70 -40.44
C ARG A 74 13.72 -24.90 -40.71
N ASN A 75 13.12 -25.93 -41.29
CA ASN A 75 13.84 -26.78 -42.24
C ASN A 75 13.76 -26.12 -43.62
N LYS A 76 14.90 -26.10 -44.32
CA LYS A 76 15.08 -25.91 -45.78
C LYS A 76 15.46 -24.51 -46.32
N GLU A 77 16.71 -24.50 -46.80
CA GLU A 77 17.31 -23.73 -47.91
C GLU A 77 17.93 -22.33 -47.69
N GLU A 78 19.24 -22.34 -48.00
CA GLU A 78 20.24 -21.30 -48.20
C GLU A 78 19.76 -20.02 -48.93
N LYS A 79 20.05 -18.85 -48.35
CA LYS A 79 20.79 -17.77 -49.04
C LYS A 79 21.17 -16.62 -48.10
N GLU A 80 22.48 -16.47 -47.92
CA GLU A 80 23.32 -15.28 -47.63
C GLU A 80 22.89 -14.12 -46.70
N PRO A 81 23.85 -13.50 -45.99
CA PRO A 81 23.63 -12.84 -44.71
C PRO A 81 23.80 -11.31 -44.80
N LYS A 82 22.74 -10.51 -44.68
CA LYS A 82 22.87 -9.04 -44.49
C LYS A 82 21.74 -8.45 -43.65
N LYS A 83 21.96 -8.38 -42.33
CA LYS A 83 21.67 -7.23 -41.44
C LYS A 83 21.72 -7.73 -40.00
N GLN A 84 22.79 -7.37 -39.29
CA GLN A 84 22.94 -7.50 -37.84
C GLN A 84 21.89 -6.61 -37.13
N LYS A 85 20.62 -7.05 -37.11
CA LYS A 85 19.71 -6.65 -36.03
C LYS A 85 20.05 -7.60 -34.89
N LYS A 86 20.66 -7.07 -33.82
CA LYS A 86 20.86 -7.77 -32.56
C LYS A 86 19.50 -8.34 -32.15
N SER A 87 19.24 -9.60 -32.46
CA SER A 87 18.08 -10.30 -31.94
C SER A 87 18.31 -10.35 -30.45
N VAL A 88 17.55 -9.55 -29.71
CA VAL A 88 17.46 -9.69 -28.26
C VAL A 88 16.98 -11.11 -28.04
N GLY A 89 17.91 -11.99 -27.66
CA GLY A 89 17.58 -13.37 -27.33
C GLY A 89 16.60 -13.39 -26.17
N VAL A 90 15.96 -14.54 -25.93
CA VAL A 90 15.06 -14.72 -24.79
C VAL A 90 15.72 -14.30 -23.47
N GLU A 91 17.03 -14.55 -23.33
CA GLU A 91 17.85 -14.08 -22.20
C GLU A 91 17.83 -12.56 -22.03
N GLY A 92 18.00 -11.79 -23.12
CA GLY A 92 17.95 -10.32 -23.05
C GLY A 92 16.54 -9.76 -22.85
N LEU A 93 15.48 -10.53 -23.16
CA LEU A 93 14.11 -10.16 -22.76
C LEU A 93 13.87 -10.45 -21.27
N MET A 94 14.38 -11.57 -20.78
CA MET A 94 14.28 -11.95 -19.38
C MET A 94 15.06 -11.00 -18.47
N GLU A 95 16.27 -10.58 -18.86
CA GLU A 95 17.07 -9.56 -18.16
C GLU A 95 16.29 -8.26 -18.02
N ARG A 96 15.68 -7.76 -19.10
CA ARG A 96 14.83 -6.55 -19.06
C ARG A 96 13.61 -6.70 -18.16
N TYR A 97 13.00 -7.87 -18.10
CA TYR A 97 11.87 -8.13 -17.21
C TYR A 97 12.31 -8.10 -15.74
N LEU A 98 13.47 -8.70 -15.42
CA LEU A 98 14.04 -8.65 -14.07
C LEU A 98 14.43 -7.23 -13.66
N ASP A 99 15.02 -6.45 -14.56
CA ASP A 99 15.34 -5.04 -14.32
C ASP A 99 14.07 -4.22 -14.07
N MET A 100 13.02 -4.45 -14.88
CA MET A 100 11.73 -3.78 -14.70
C MET A 100 11.11 -4.12 -13.34
N ARG A 101 11.09 -5.41 -12.96
CA ARG A 101 10.54 -5.85 -11.67
C ARG A 101 11.35 -5.33 -10.48
N THR A 102 12.68 -5.29 -10.60
CA THR A 102 13.56 -4.71 -9.58
C THR A 102 13.27 -3.22 -9.41
N LYS A 103 13.23 -2.48 -10.52
CA LYS A 103 12.92 -1.05 -10.51
C LYS A 103 11.53 -0.76 -9.95
N GLN A 104 10.53 -1.55 -10.32
CA GLN A 104 9.17 -1.46 -9.77
C GLN A 104 9.19 -1.64 -8.25
N ALA A 105 9.89 -2.65 -7.73
CA ALA A 105 10.01 -2.88 -6.30
C ALA A 105 10.72 -1.72 -5.56
N GLU A 106 11.76 -1.15 -6.17
CA GLU A 106 12.46 0.02 -5.63
C GLU A 106 11.57 1.27 -5.61
N ASP A 107 10.87 1.58 -6.70
CA ASP A 107 9.97 2.73 -6.82
C ASP A 107 8.80 2.63 -5.82
N GLU A 108 8.25 1.44 -5.64
CA GLU A 108 7.21 1.17 -4.64
C GLU A 108 7.73 1.30 -3.20
N ALA A 109 8.93 0.79 -2.92
CA ALA A 109 9.54 0.94 -1.61
C ALA A 109 9.82 2.41 -1.29
N ALA A 110 10.28 3.19 -2.27
CA ALA A 110 10.49 4.63 -2.14
C ALA A 110 9.17 5.39 -1.94
N GLN A 111 8.10 5.00 -2.63
CA GLN A 111 6.78 5.59 -2.44
C GLN A 111 6.22 5.29 -1.04
N LEU A 112 6.30 4.04 -0.59
CA LEU A 112 5.87 3.64 0.74
C LEU A 112 6.66 4.33 1.85
N ALA A 113 7.97 4.55 1.65
CA ALA A 113 8.79 5.32 2.58
C ALA A 113 8.31 6.77 2.69
N ARG A 114 8.08 7.46 1.55
CA ARG A 114 7.56 8.83 1.52
C ARG A 114 6.18 8.95 2.17
N GLU A 115 5.29 8.00 1.92
CA GLU A 115 3.95 7.98 2.53
C GLU A 115 3.99 7.75 4.04
N ARG A 116 4.85 6.84 4.52
CA ARG A 116 5.06 6.62 5.96
C ARG A 116 5.64 7.85 6.64
N GLU A 117 6.61 8.52 6.04
CA GLU A 117 7.17 9.77 6.57
C GLU A 117 6.11 10.89 6.61
N ALA A 118 5.31 11.04 5.56
CA ALA A 118 4.23 12.01 5.53
C ALA A 118 3.13 11.69 6.56
N HIS A 119 2.80 10.42 6.77
CA HIS A 119 1.87 9.99 7.81
C HIS A 119 2.42 10.27 9.20
N LEU A 120 3.70 9.94 9.45
CA LEU A 120 4.36 10.20 10.72
C LEU A 120 4.47 11.70 11.02
N ALA A 121 4.72 12.53 10.01
CA ALA A 121 4.73 13.99 10.16
C ALA A 121 3.36 14.52 10.59
N LYS A 122 2.28 14.06 9.95
CA LYS A 122 0.90 14.40 10.33
C LYS A 122 0.52 13.88 11.72
N GLU A 123 0.98 12.68 12.09
CA GLU A 123 0.75 12.12 13.43
C GLU A 123 1.48 12.93 14.51
N LYS A 124 2.70 13.42 14.23
CA LYS A 124 3.42 14.31 15.15
C LYS A 124 2.68 15.63 15.34
N GLU A 125 2.28 16.29 14.26
CA GLU A 125 1.50 17.54 14.30
C GLU A 125 0.17 17.36 15.07
N ASN A 126 -0.55 16.26 14.82
CA ASN A 126 -1.76 15.91 15.56
C ASN A 126 -1.52 15.71 17.07
N ASN A 127 -0.33 15.25 17.45
CA ASN A 127 0.02 15.06 18.86
C ASN A 127 0.45 16.37 19.54
N ASP A 128 1.14 17.25 18.80
CA ASP A 128 1.62 18.55 19.30
C ASP A 128 0.46 19.45 19.72
N PHE A 129 -0.66 19.43 18.99
CA PHE A 129 -1.89 20.16 19.31
C PHE A 129 -2.99 19.25 19.87
N SER A 130 -2.62 18.13 20.50
CA SER A 130 -3.61 17.22 21.08
C SER A 130 -4.35 17.86 22.27
N ILE A 131 -5.62 17.48 22.47
CA ILE A 131 -6.41 17.87 23.64
C ILE A 131 -5.64 17.53 24.93
N LYS A 132 -5.00 16.35 24.97
CA LYS A 132 -4.20 15.89 26.11
C LYS A 132 -3.04 16.84 26.44
N LYS A 133 -2.35 17.34 25.41
CA LYS A 133 -1.27 18.33 25.57
C LYS A 133 -1.82 19.65 26.12
N CYS A 134 -2.92 20.16 25.57
CA CYS A 134 -3.57 21.39 26.04
C CYS A 134 -3.96 21.29 27.52
N ILE A 135 -4.61 20.18 27.92
CA ILE A 135 -4.99 19.93 29.32
C ILE A 135 -3.75 19.86 30.23
N SER A 136 -2.68 19.22 29.78
CA SER A 136 -1.43 19.13 30.55
C SER A 136 -0.81 20.52 30.79
N ILE A 137 -0.75 21.35 29.74
CA ILE A 137 -0.23 22.73 29.83
C ILE A 137 -1.10 23.53 30.79
N LEU A 138 -2.42 23.51 30.61
CA LEU A 138 -3.37 24.23 31.46
C LEU A 138 -3.31 23.78 32.92
N ASN A 139 -3.10 22.49 33.18
CA ASN A 139 -2.96 21.98 34.53
C ASN A 139 -1.67 22.46 35.22
N SER A 140 -0.59 22.68 34.46
CA SER A 140 0.66 23.23 34.98
C SER A 140 0.57 24.71 35.34
N MET A 141 -0.39 25.43 34.76
CA MET A 141 -0.67 26.83 35.11
C MET A 141 -1.35 26.90 36.49
N VAL A 142 -0.64 27.44 37.47
CA VAL A 142 -1.12 27.56 38.87
C VAL A 142 -2.14 28.68 39.03
N VAL A 143 -2.06 29.72 38.21
CA VAL A 143 -2.90 30.94 38.30
C VAL A 143 -4.35 30.71 37.84
N VAL A 144 -4.63 29.61 37.13
CA VAL A 144 -5.96 29.31 36.59
C VAL A 144 -6.82 28.59 37.62
N THR A 145 -7.99 29.16 37.94
CA THR A 145 -8.94 28.57 38.88
C THR A 145 -9.52 27.26 38.34
N LYS A 146 -10.01 26.38 39.22
CA LYS A 146 -10.65 25.12 38.80
C LYS A 146 -11.85 25.34 37.87
N GLN A 147 -12.58 26.44 38.07
CA GLN A 147 -13.72 26.80 37.23
C GLN A 147 -13.27 27.22 35.83
N GLU A 148 -12.25 28.08 35.72
CA GLU A 148 -11.66 28.45 34.42
C GLU A 148 -11.10 27.23 33.69
N LYS A 149 -10.46 26.29 34.42
CA LYS A 149 -9.98 25.03 33.82
C LYS A 149 -11.10 24.21 33.20
N ALA A 150 -12.25 24.13 33.88
CA ALA A 150 -13.42 23.42 33.38
C ALA A 150 -14.01 24.09 32.12
N ASN A 151 -14.07 25.42 32.11
CA ASN A 151 -14.57 26.19 30.96
C ASN A 151 -13.63 26.04 29.75
N ALA A 152 -12.31 26.01 29.95
CA ALA A 152 -11.34 25.86 28.86
C ALA A 152 -11.50 24.55 28.07
N TYR A 153 -12.06 23.50 28.69
CA TYR A 153 -12.28 22.23 27.99
C TYR A 153 -13.30 22.34 26.85
N THR A 154 -14.21 23.33 26.88
CA THR A 154 -15.12 23.57 25.76
C THR A 154 -14.39 24.21 24.58
N VAL A 155 -13.45 25.12 24.87
CA VAL A 155 -12.60 25.81 23.89
C VAL A 155 -11.70 24.81 23.14
N PHE A 156 -11.09 23.85 23.86
CA PHE A 156 -10.19 22.85 23.27
C PHE A 156 -10.86 21.82 22.35
N LYS A 157 -12.19 21.84 22.20
CA LYS A 157 -12.90 20.98 21.24
C LYS A 157 -12.53 21.34 19.80
N ASN A 158 -12.32 22.62 19.50
CA ASN A 158 -11.86 23.08 18.19
C ASN A 158 -10.35 22.82 18.03
N ALA A 159 -9.92 22.31 16.88
CA ALA A 159 -8.52 22.05 16.57
C ALA A 159 -7.68 23.33 16.48
N GLU A 160 -8.23 24.36 15.85
CA GLU A 160 -7.58 25.67 15.71
C GLU A 160 -7.35 26.32 17.07
N ASN A 161 -8.34 26.28 17.97
CA ASN A 161 -8.21 26.80 19.33
C ASN A 161 -7.11 26.08 20.13
N ARG A 162 -6.86 24.79 19.87
CA ARG A 162 -5.76 24.05 20.51
C ARG A 162 -4.41 24.53 19.99
N GLU A 163 -4.30 24.73 18.68
CA GLU A 163 -3.09 25.27 18.06
C GLU A 163 -2.78 26.67 18.58
N ILE A 164 -3.77 27.57 18.59
CA ILE A 164 -3.61 28.93 19.14
C ILE A 164 -3.15 28.88 20.59
N PHE A 165 -3.79 28.09 21.45
CA PHE A 165 -3.40 27.98 22.86
C PHE A 165 -1.97 27.48 23.03
N VAL A 166 -1.58 26.41 22.32
CA VAL A 166 -0.24 25.83 22.45
C VAL A 166 0.82 26.79 21.90
N SER A 167 0.59 27.39 20.74
CA SER A 167 1.52 28.33 20.11
C SER A 167 1.70 29.59 20.94
N THR A 168 0.61 30.21 21.40
CA THR A 168 0.68 31.40 22.28
C THR A 168 1.36 31.06 23.62
N CYS A 169 1.09 29.89 24.19
CA CYS A 169 1.72 29.47 25.45
C CYS A 169 3.23 29.20 25.32
N GLN A 170 3.73 28.86 24.13
CA GLN A 170 5.18 28.70 23.90
C GLN A 170 5.91 30.05 23.91
N GLU A 171 5.26 31.10 23.44
CA GLU A 171 5.82 32.47 23.40
C GLU A 171 5.64 33.19 24.75
N ASP A 172 4.40 33.25 25.24
CA ASP A 172 4.05 33.89 26.51
C ASP A 172 2.80 33.26 27.14
N ALA A 173 2.98 32.68 28.32
CA ALA A 173 1.92 32.05 29.07
C ALA A 173 0.84 33.06 29.52
N GLU A 174 1.18 34.32 29.78
CA GLU A 174 0.20 35.33 30.21
C GLU A 174 -0.72 35.74 29.06
N SER A 175 -0.17 35.99 27.88
CA SER A 175 -0.93 36.26 26.66
C SER A 175 -1.87 35.11 26.32
N ALA A 176 -1.42 33.85 26.46
CA ALA A 176 -2.26 32.68 26.27
C ALA A 176 -3.46 32.64 27.23
N LEU A 177 -3.27 33.04 28.49
CA LEU A 177 -4.33 33.12 29.49
C LEU A 177 -5.33 34.25 29.21
N ILE A 178 -4.85 35.40 28.75
CA ILE A 178 -5.72 36.53 28.36
C ILE A 178 -6.60 36.11 27.19
N TRP A 179 -6.01 35.48 26.16
CA TRP A 179 -6.77 34.95 25.03
C TRP A 179 -7.79 33.90 25.47
N LEU A 180 -7.38 32.92 26.28
CA LEU A 180 -8.26 31.85 26.74
C LEU A 180 -9.47 32.40 27.53
N ARG A 181 -9.26 33.43 28.37
CA ARG A 181 -10.33 34.11 29.10
C ARG A 181 -11.30 34.86 28.18
N SER A 182 -10.79 35.47 27.10
CA SER A 182 -11.63 36.11 26.08
C SER A 182 -12.49 35.09 25.33
N GLU A 183 -11.97 33.89 25.08
CA GLU A 183 -12.66 32.83 24.33
C GLU A 183 -13.71 32.09 25.20
N MET A 184 -13.56 32.11 26.53
CA MET A 184 -14.52 31.53 27.47
C MET A 184 -15.65 32.48 27.90
N ALA A 185 -15.56 33.77 27.56
CA ALA A 185 -16.51 34.81 27.94
C ALA A 185 -17.78 34.76 27.07
#